data_AF-A0A7X5L3Y6-F1
#
_entry.id   AF-A0A7X5L3Y6-F1
#
_cell.length_a   1.000
_cell.length_b   1.000
_cell.length_c   1.000
_cell.angle_alpha   90.00
_cell.angle_beta   90.00
_cell.angle_gamma   90.00
#
_symmetry.space_group_name_H-M   'P 1'
#
loop_
_entity.id
_entity.type
_entity.pdbx_description
1 polymer ?
#
loop_
_entity_poly.entity_id
_entity_poly.type
_entity_poly.pdbx_seq_one_letter_code
_entity_poly.pdbx_strand_id
1 'polypeptide(L)'
;MYASKQQLSREIGISTGCIHEMMVNNDLDFETAVDILLETKDRIGIPREKMISGLPVCIIDGRTYRTVQEVACEFHLSTNAIASYKNKNGYTGMLETLCAMQKETKECYVVDGEAKTCNELLKMGYTSSSYRQVPKKRIPRYPQLAGKDFVNNCVDAMKIYREVKEERMEQEQGIQPMM
;
A
#
# COMPACT_ATOMS: atom_id res chain seq x y z
N MET A 1 30.16 9.44 18.53
CA MET A 1 29.48 9.03 19.79
C MET A 1 28.27 9.95 19.97
N TYR A 2 27.04 9.43 19.87
CA TYR A 2 25.82 10.19 20.11
C TYR A 2 25.60 10.37 21.63
N ALA A 3 25.28 11.58 22.11
CA ALA A 3 25.23 11.84 23.56
C ALA A 3 24.00 11.23 24.26
N SER A 4 22.93 10.89 23.52
CA SER A 4 21.79 10.11 24.01
C SER A 4 20.94 9.54 22.86
N LYS A 5 20.16 8.47 23.13
CA LYS A 5 19.17 7.92 22.17
C LYS A 5 18.14 8.98 21.72
N GLN A 6 17.80 9.93 22.60
CA GLN A 6 16.88 11.02 22.30
C GLN A 6 17.50 12.04 21.33
N GLN A 7 18.79 12.33 21.48
CA GLN A 7 19.49 13.23 20.57
C GLN A 7 19.59 12.61 19.17
N LEU A 8 20.01 11.35 19.08
CA LEU A 8 20.05 10.63 17.80
C LEU A 8 18.67 10.62 17.13
N SER A 9 17.62 10.29 17.88
CA SER A 9 16.23 10.30 17.41
C SER A 9 15.82 11.64 16.77
N ARG A 10 16.25 12.77 17.35
CA ARG A 10 15.99 14.11 16.79
C ARG A 10 16.83 14.38 15.55
N GLU A 11 18.09 13.98 15.54
CA GLU A 11 19.01 14.18 14.41
C GLU A 11 18.55 13.42 13.16
N ILE A 12 18.03 12.20 13.33
CA ILE A 12 17.56 11.36 12.23
C ILE A 12 16.06 11.53 11.92
N GLY A 13 15.34 12.23 12.81
CA GLY A 13 13.89 12.43 12.75
C GLY A 13 13.10 11.13 12.71
N ILE A 14 13.47 10.17 13.55
CA ILE A 14 12.76 8.90 13.75
C ILE A 14 12.57 8.75 15.25
N SER A 15 11.33 8.55 15.70
CA SER A 15 11.03 8.46 17.13
C SER A 15 11.70 7.24 17.76
N THR A 16 12.07 7.35 19.04
CA THR A 16 12.60 6.22 19.80
C THR A 16 11.62 5.04 19.86
N GLY A 17 10.32 5.33 19.84
CA GLY A 17 9.27 4.30 19.78
C GLY A 17 9.32 3.52 18.47
N CYS A 18 9.45 4.20 17.33
CA CYS A 18 9.55 3.57 16.01
C CYS A 18 10.78 2.65 15.91
N ILE A 19 11.93 3.11 16.43
CA ILE A 19 13.16 2.28 16.48
C ILE A 19 12.95 1.07 17.38
N HIS A 20 12.34 1.25 18.55
CA HIS A 20 12.09 0.15 19.48
C HIS A 20 11.13 -0.90 18.89
N GLU A 21 10.03 -0.47 18.28
CA GLU A 21 9.10 -1.37 17.59
C GLU A 21 9.79 -2.14 16.45
N MET A 22 10.68 -1.47 15.71
CA MET A 22 11.48 -2.10 14.66
C MET A 22 12.38 -3.21 15.22
N MET A 23 13.08 -2.94 16.33
CA MET A 23 13.92 -3.94 17.00
C MET A 23 13.10 -5.15 17.46
N VAL A 24 12.00 -4.91 18.20
CA VAL A 24 11.21 -5.97 18.82
C VAL A 24 10.49 -6.84 17.78
N ASN A 25 9.89 -6.22 16.75
CA ASN A 25 9.09 -6.95 15.77
C ASN A 25 9.93 -7.75 14.77
N ASN A 26 11.24 -7.47 14.67
CA ASN A 26 12.11 -8.05 13.66
C ASN A 26 13.35 -8.74 14.24
N ASP A 27 13.50 -8.80 15.57
CA ASP A 27 14.68 -9.32 16.27
C ASP A 27 15.99 -8.69 15.80
N LEU A 28 16.00 -7.34 15.74
CA LEU A 28 17.14 -6.56 15.28
C LEU A 28 17.82 -5.81 16.42
N ASP A 29 19.13 -5.64 16.32
CA ASP A 29 19.84 -4.71 17.18
C ASP A 29 19.51 -3.24 16.82
N PHE A 30 19.95 -2.33 17.68
CA PHE A 30 19.62 -0.91 17.56
C PHE A 30 20.22 -0.26 16.31
N GLU A 31 21.46 -0.60 15.93
CA GLU A 31 22.16 0.02 14.81
C GLU A 31 21.50 -0.42 13.50
N THR A 32 21.25 -1.72 13.36
CA THR A 32 20.58 -2.30 12.20
C THR A 32 19.16 -1.76 12.02
N ALA A 33 18.40 -1.63 13.12
CA ALA A 33 17.07 -1.02 13.08
C ALA A 33 17.11 0.46 12.63
N VAL A 34 18.09 1.23 13.12
CA VAL A 34 18.28 2.63 12.73
C VAL A 34 18.64 2.74 11.25
N ASP A 35 19.58 1.93 10.78
CA ASP A 35 20.04 1.94 9.39
C ASP A 35 18.92 1.61 8.41
N ILE A 36 18.13 0.56 8.66
CA ILE A 36 16.98 0.20 7.82
C ILE A 36 15.96 1.35 7.80
N LEU A 37 15.62 1.93 8.97
CA LEU A 37 14.63 3.00 9.04
C LEU A 37 15.11 4.28 8.35
N LEU A 38 16.37 4.65 8.53
CA LEU A 38 16.99 5.80 7.88
C LEU A 38 17.03 5.64 6.36
N GLU A 39 17.53 4.50 5.89
CA GLU A 39 17.62 4.23 4.46
C GLU A 39 16.23 4.16 3.81
N THR A 40 15.26 3.53 4.49
CA THR A 40 13.87 3.54 4.04
C THR A 40 13.35 4.98 3.95
N LYS A 41 13.56 5.79 4.99
CA LYS A 41 13.10 7.19 5.07
C LYS A 41 13.69 8.05 3.94
N ASP A 42 14.98 7.88 3.68
CA ASP A 42 15.71 8.57 2.61
C ASP A 42 15.16 8.13 1.23
N ARG A 43 14.98 6.82 0.99
CA ARG A 43 14.42 6.29 -0.27
C ARG A 43 12.96 6.69 -0.53
N ILE A 44 12.14 6.85 0.52
CA ILE A 44 10.76 7.34 0.37
C ILE A 44 10.66 8.87 0.28
N GLY A 45 11.79 9.58 0.38
CA GLY A 45 11.86 11.03 0.21
C GLY A 45 11.29 11.84 1.38
N ILE A 46 11.26 11.28 2.59
CA ILE A 46 10.87 12.03 3.79
C ILE A 46 12.12 12.73 4.35
N PRO A 47 12.14 14.07 4.47
CA PRO A 47 13.31 14.79 4.97
C PRO A 47 13.71 14.39 6.40
N ARG A 48 15.00 14.45 6.72
CA ARG A 48 15.53 14.03 8.03
C ARG A 48 14.93 14.82 9.18
N GLU A 49 14.71 16.12 8.99
CA GLU A 49 14.08 17.02 9.95
C GLU A 49 12.61 16.67 10.25
N LYS A 50 11.93 15.93 9.36
CA LYS A 50 10.55 15.51 9.56
C LYS A 50 10.53 14.26 10.43
N MET A 51 10.14 14.45 11.69
CA MET A 51 9.95 13.37 12.66
C MET A 51 8.87 12.39 12.20
N ILE A 52 9.22 11.09 12.14
CA ILE A 52 8.27 10.00 11.94
C ILE A 52 8.15 9.14 13.20
N SER A 53 6.93 8.75 13.53
CA SER A 53 6.64 7.78 14.60
C SER A 53 6.40 6.36 14.09
N GLY A 54 6.48 6.17 12.78
CA GLY A 54 6.27 4.93 12.06
C GLY A 54 6.42 5.17 10.56
N LEU A 55 6.81 4.14 9.82
CA LEU A 55 6.87 4.22 8.36
C LEU A 55 5.45 4.31 7.78
N PRO A 56 5.22 5.19 6.80
CA PRO A 56 3.93 5.24 6.13
C PRO A 56 3.71 4.00 5.26
N VAL A 57 2.43 3.74 4.93
CA VAL A 57 2.09 2.69 3.97
C VAL A 57 2.51 3.11 2.56
N CYS A 58 2.13 4.32 2.17
CA CYS A 58 2.48 4.90 0.88
C CYS A 58 2.41 6.42 0.92
N ILE A 59 2.94 7.04 -0.13
CA ILE A 59 2.77 8.45 -0.45
C ILE A 59 2.08 8.49 -1.81
N ILE A 60 1.00 9.25 -1.93
CA ILE A 60 0.27 9.45 -3.19
C ILE A 60 0.10 10.94 -3.38
N ASP A 61 0.63 11.46 -4.49
CA ASP A 61 0.63 12.88 -4.83
C ASP A 61 1.11 13.79 -3.68
N GLY A 62 2.26 13.44 -3.10
CA GLY A 62 2.84 14.16 -1.96
C GLY A 62 2.12 13.98 -0.61
N ARG A 63 0.92 13.37 -0.57
CA ARG A 63 0.22 13.06 0.68
C ARG A 63 0.69 11.74 1.27
N THR A 64 1.13 11.79 2.52
CA THR A 64 1.55 10.61 3.29
C THR A 64 0.33 9.89 3.88
N TYR A 65 0.20 8.59 3.62
CA TYR A 65 -0.80 7.72 4.22
C TYR A 65 -0.11 6.75 5.19
N ARG A 66 -0.40 6.88 6.49
CA ARG A 66 0.25 6.10 7.55
C ARG A 66 -0.31 4.71 7.70
N THR A 67 -1.56 4.50 7.32
CA THR A 67 -2.25 3.22 7.50
C THR A 67 -3.03 2.84 6.25
N VAL A 68 -3.30 1.53 6.10
CA VAL A 68 -4.19 1.03 5.06
C VAL A 68 -5.60 1.61 5.22
N GLN A 69 -6.01 1.92 6.46
CA GLN A 69 -7.30 2.55 6.74
C GLN A 69 -7.39 3.96 6.15
N GLU A 70 -6.33 4.77 6.26
CA GLU A 70 -6.31 6.11 5.66
C GLU A 70 -6.44 6.04 4.13
N VAL A 71 -5.73 5.11 3.48
CA VAL A 71 -5.85 4.84 2.04
C VAL A 71 -7.27 4.41 1.68
N ALA A 72 -7.83 3.46 2.44
CA ALA A 72 -9.17 2.94 2.20
C ALA A 72 -10.23 4.06 2.31
N CYS A 73 -10.14 4.90 3.34
CA CYS A 73 -11.03 6.05 3.52
C CYS A 73 -10.94 7.03 2.35
N GLU A 74 -9.73 7.39 1.92
CA GLU A 74 -9.51 8.34 0.82
C GLU A 74 -10.17 7.88 -0.48
N PHE A 75 -10.03 6.60 -0.79
CA PHE A 75 -10.54 6.04 -2.04
C PHE A 75 -11.88 5.34 -1.88
N HIS A 76 -12.61 5.60 -0.78
CA HIS A 76 -13.93 5.01 -0.51
C HIS A 76 -13.96 3.49 -0.71
N LEU A 77 -12.93 2.82 -0.22
CA LEU A 77 -12.78 1.37 -0.20
C LEU A 77 -12.88 0.89 1.26
N SER A 78 -13.15 -0.41 1.44
CA SER A 78 -12.88 -1.05 2.72
C SER A 78 -11.45 -1.58 2.74
N THR A 79 -10.83 -1.59 3.91
CA THR A 79 -9.52 -2.23 4.13
C THR A 79 -9.54 -3.70 3.71
N ASN A 80 -10.65 -4.41 3.98
CA ASN A 80 -10.87 -5.79 3.56
C ASN A 80 -10.90 -5.95 2.03
N ALA A 81 -11.48 -5.00 1.29
CA ALA A 81 -11.48 -5.06 -0.17
C ALA A 81 -10.04 -4.99 -0.72
N ILE A 82 -9.21 -4.09 -0.18
CA ILE A 82 -7.80 -3.96 -0.54
C ILE A 82 -7.03 -5.22 -0.17
N ALA A 83 -7.14 -5.68 1.09
CA ALA A 83 -6.42 -6.84 1.59
C ALA A 83 -6.78 -8.13 0.85
N SER A 84 -8.08 -8.37 0.63
CA SER A 84 -8.56 -9.55 -0.11
C SER A 84 -8.08 -9.53 -1.55
N TYR A 85 -8.12 -8.37 -2.21
CA TYR A 85 -7.65 -8.22 -3.57
C TYR A 85 -6.15 -8.47 -3.69
N LYS A 86 -5.38 -7.85 -2.80
CA LYS A 86 -3.94 -8.01 -2.68
C LYS A 86 -3.56 -9.48 -2.53
N ASN A 87 -4.13 -10.17 -1.54
CA ASN A 87 -3.83 -11.56 -1.24
C ASN A 87 -4.23 -12.50 -2.37
N LYS A 88 -5.41 -12.30 -2.97
CA LYS A 88 -5.91 -13.14 -4.06
C LYS A 88 -5.01 -13.08 -5.29
N ASN A 89 -4.41 -11.92 -5.57
CA ASN A 89 -3.61 -11.70 -6.78
C ASN A 89 -2.10 -11.75 -6.52
N GLY A 90 -1.66 -12.01 -5.29
CA GLY A 90 -0.24 -12.10 -4.94
C GLY A 90 0.51 -10.76 -4.94
N TYR A 91 -0.21 -9.63 -4.87
CA TYR A 91 0.44 -8.31 -4.84
C TYR A 91 1.09 -8.05 -3.48
N THR A 92 2.25 -7.42 -3.48
CA THR A 92 2.98 -7.09 -2.24
C THR A 92 2.88 -5.61 -1.91
N GLY A 93 2.79 -4.74 -2.93
CA GLY A 93 2.66 -3.28 -2.79
C GLY A 93 1.22 -2.78 -2.69
N MET A 94 1.03 -1.67 -1.98
CA MET A 94 -0.23 -0.92 -1.97
C MET A 94 -0.51 -0.27 -3.33
N LEU A 95 0.47 0.39 -3.95
CA LEU A 95 0.26 1.12 -5.20
C LEU A 95 0.00 0.19 -6.38
N GLU A 96 0.71 -0.94 -6.44
CA GLU A 96 0.47 -2.00 -7.41
C GLU A 96 -0.96 -2.54 -7.28
N THR A 97 -1.41 -2.78 -6.04
CA THR A 97 -2.78 -3.25 -5.75
C THR A 97 -3.81 -2.23 -6.25
N LEU A 98 -3.65 -0.93 -5.94
CA LEU A 98 -4.58 0.12 -6.37
C LEU A 98 -4.59 0.30 -7.89
N CYS A 99 -3.42 0.25 -8.54
CA CYS A 99 -3.30 0.26 -10.01
C CYS A 99 -4.06 -0.90 -10.66
N ALA A 100 -3.93 -2.11 -10.12
CA ALA A 100 -4.61 -3.29 -10.64
C ALA A 100 -6.13 -3.20 -10.43
N MET A 101 -6.57 -2.79 -9.23
CA MET A 101 -7.98 -2.54 -8.95
C MET A 101 -8.58 -1.51 -9.89
N GLN A 102 -7.88 -0.40 -10.18
CA GLN A 102 -8.35 0.64 -11.10
C GLN A 102 -8.61 0.09 -12.51
N LYS A 103 -7.76 -0.84 -13.00
CA LYS A 103 -7.88 -1.46 -14.33
C LYS A 103 -8.97 -2.52 -14.39
N GLU A 104 -9.43 -3.03 -13.24
CA GLU A 104 -10.41 -4.10 -13.22
C GLU A 104 -11.78 -3.59 -13.66
N THR A 105 -12.36 -4.31 -14.61
CA THR A 105 -13.72 -4.06 -15.10
C THR A 105 -14.64 -5.18 -14.70
N LYS A 106 -15.92 -4.87 -14.52
CA LYS A 106 -17.00 -5.87 -14.45
C LYS A 106 -17.90 -5.75 -15.68
N GLU A 107 -18.45 -6.87 -16.12
CA GLU A 107 -19.51 -6.89 -17.11
C GLU A 107 -20.84 -6.51 -16.43
N CYS A 108 -21.58 -5.62 -17.07
CA CYS A 108 -22.92 -5.20 -16.69
C CYS A 108 -23.83 -5.20 -17.92
N TYR A 109 -25.12 -5.09 -17.67
CA TYR A 109 -26.17 -5.08 -18.68
C TYR A 109 -26.73 -3.66 -18.83
N VAL A 110 -26.99 -3.23 -20.05
CA VAL A 110 -27.50 -1.89 -20.34
C VAL A 110 -29.02 -1.94 -20.49
N VAL A 111 -29.73 -1.31 -19.56
CA VAL A 111 -31.18 -1.13 -19.60
C VAL A 111 -31.47 0.35 -19.47
N ASP A 112 -32.25 0.91 -20.40
CA ASP A 112 -32.61 2.33 -20.44
C ASP A 112 -31.41 3.29 -20.37
N GLY A 113 -30.27 2.89 -20.94
CA GLY A 113 -29.03 3.67 -20.93
C GLY A 113 -28.18 3.53 -19.66
N GLU A 114 -28.67 2.85 -18.62
CA GLU A 114 -27.94 2.61 -17.38
C GLU A 114 -27.31 1.21 -17.32
N ALA A 115 -26.13 1.11 -16.71
CA ALA A 115 -25.48 -0.17 -16.46
C ALA A 115 -26.01 -0.79 -15.16
N LYS A 116 -26.65 -1.95 -15.27
CA LYS A 116 -27.18 -2.77 -14.16
C LYS A 116 -26.45 -4.10 -14.05
N THR A 117 -26.25 -4.57 -12.84
CA THR A 117 -25.75 -5.92 -12.54
C THR A 117 -26.84 -6.97 -12.77
N CYS A 118 -26.46 -8.25 -12.89
CA CYS A 118 -27.44 -9.34 -12.99
C CYS A 118 -28.41 -9.35 -11.80
N ASN A 119 -27.92 -9.10 -10.58
CA ASN A 119 -28.74 -9.07 -9.38
C ASN A 119 -29.77 -7.92 -9.40
N GLU A 120 -29.41 -6.76 -9.98
CA GLU A 120 -30.35 -5.66 -10.17
C GLU A 120 -31.40 -6.03 -11.22
N LEU A 121 -31.03 -6.66 -12.32
CA LEU A 121 -31.98 -7.11 -13.32
C LEU A 121 -32.97 -8.17 -12.78
N LEU A 122 -32.48 -9.12 -11.98
CA LEU A 122 -33.37 -10.09 -11.31
C LEU A 122 -34.37 -9.39 -10.40
N LYS A 123 -33.95 -8.33 -9.67
CA LYS A 123 -34.86 -7.50 -8.85
C LYS A 123 -35.86 -6.69 -9.69
N MET A 124 -35.49 -6.35 -10.93
CA MET A 124 -36.38 -5.69 -11.90
C MET A 124 -37.35 -6.66 -12.60
N GLY A 125 -37.34 -7.95 -12.24
CA GLY A 125 -38.23 -8.97 -12.81
C GLY A 125 -37.70 -9.66 -14.07
N TYR A 126 -36.45 -9.42 -14.45
CA TYR A 126 -35.81 -10.21 -15.51
C TYR A 126 -35.59 -11.64 -15.02
N THR A 127 -35.74 -12.60 -15.94
CA THR A 127 -35.38 -13.99 -15.70
C THR A 127 -33.94 -14.25 -16.14
N SER A 128 -33.36 -15.37 -15.68
CA SER A 128 -32.04 -15.82 -16.12
C SER A 128 -31.90 -16.00 -17.63
N SER A 129 -33.00 -16.22 -18.34
CA SER A 129 -33.02 -16.29 -19.81
C SER A 129 -33.18 -14.92 -20.46
N SER A 130 -34.00 -14.03 -19.90
CA SER A 130 -34.28 -12.73 -20.53
C SER A 130 -33.12 -11.74 -20.39
N TYR A 131 -32.44 -11.67 -19.23
CA TYR A 131 -31.34 -10.71 -19.11
C TYR A 131 -30.13 -11.07 -19.97
N ARG A 132 -29.97 -12.34 -20.37
CA ARG A 132 -28.86 -12.76 -21.25
C ARG A 132 -28.94 -12.12 -22.64
N GLN A 133 -30.13 -11.68 -23.05
CA GLN A 133 -30.35 -10.97 -24.31
C GLN A 133 -30.13 -9.46 -24.19
N VAL A 134 -29.96 -8.94 -22.96
CA VAL A 134 -29.72 -7.52 -22.74
C VAL A 134 -28.28 -7.18 -23.16
N PRO A 135 -28.05 -6.07 -23.89
CA PRO A 135 -26.72 -5.65 -24.30
C PRO A 135 -25.76 -5.52 -23.12
N LYS A 136 -24.54 -6.01 -23.29
CA LYS A 136 -23.50 -6.00 -22.25
C LYS A 136 -22.54 -4.83 -22.44
N LYS A 137 -22.04 -4.30 -21.33
CA LYS A 137 -21.00 -3.27 -21.28
C LYS A 137 -20.01 -3.58 -20.17
N ARG A 138 -18.72 -3.43 -20.46
CA ARG A 138 -17.67 -3.45 -19.42
C ARG A 138 -17.58 -2.06 -18.79
N ILE A 139 -17.69 -2.01 -17.47
CA ILE A 139 -17.51 -0.79 -16.69
C ILE A 139 -16.44 -1.00 -15.62
N PRO A 140 -15.76 0.06 -15.13
CA PRO A 140 -14.85 -0.06 -14.00
C PRO A 140 -15.53 -0.76 -12.81
N ARG A 141 -14.86 -1.75 -12.24
CA ARG A 141 -15.34 -2.42 -11.02
C ARG A 141 -15.25 -1.48 -9.83
N TYR A 142 -14.22 -0.64 -9.81
CA TYR A 142 -13.94 0.36 -8.79
C TYR A 142 -13.99 1.77 -9.41
N PRO A 143 -15.19 2.31 -9.70
CA PRO A 143 -15.34 3.61 -10.36
C PRO A 143 -14.69 4.77 -9.59
N GLN A 144 -14.61 4.68 -8.26
CA GLN A 144 -13.98 5.69 -7.41
C GLN A 144 -12.46 5.77 -7.56
N LEU A 145 -11.83 4.75 -8.15
CA LEU A 145 -10.41 4.78 -8.50
C LEU A 145 -10.17 5.36 -9.90
N ALA A 146 -11.21 5.56 -10.72
CA ALA A 146 -11.04 5.98 -12.11
C ALA A 146 -10.36 7.35 -12.21
N GLY A 147 -9.36 7.46 -13.08
CA GLY A 147 -8.63 8.71 -13.34
C GLY A 147 -7.65 9.12 -12.24
N LYS A 148 -7.50 8.35 -11.16
CA LYS A 148 -6.46 8.58 -10.14
C LYS A 148 -5.08 8.16 -10.66
N ASP A 149 -4.06 8.94 -10.33
CA ASP A 149 -2.68 8.58 -10.61
C ASP A 149 -2.07 7.85 -9.41
N PHE A 150 -1.60 6.63 -9.64
CA PHE A 150 -0.92 5.80 -8.64
C PHE A 150 0.53 5.48 -9.06
N VAL A 151 1.02 6.17 -10.10
CA VAL A 151 2.33 5.94 -10.71
C VAL A 151 3.20 7.16 -10.55
N ASN A 152 2.75 8.33 -11.02
CA ASN A 152 3.55 9.54 -10.92
C ASN A 152 3.41 10.14 -9.51
N ASN A 153 4.52 10.64 -8.96
CA ASN A 153 4.56 11.26 -7.63
C ASN A 153 3.99 10.35 -6.51
N CYS A 154 4.15 9.03 -6.68
CA CYS A 154 3.68 8.02 -5.74
C CYS A 154 4.84 7.14 -5.28
N VAL A 155 4.83 6.77 -3.99
CA VAL A 155 5.86 5.92 -3.37
C VAL A 155 5.21 4.84 -2.53
N ASP A 156 5.58 3.59 -2.78
CA ASP A 156 5.15 2.44 -1.98
C ASP A 156 6.15 2.21 -0.83
N ALA A 157 5.96 2.95 0.25
CA ALA A 157 6.91 2.99 1.35
C ALA A 157 7.09 1.63 2.02
N MET A 158 6.04 0.81 2.13
CA MET A 158 6.15 -0.53 2.71
C MET A 158 6.82 -1.53 1.78
N LYS A 159 6.76 -1.33 0.46
CA LYS A 159 7.55 -2.13 -0.48
C LYS A 159 9.03 -1.79 -0.36
N ILE A 160 9.38 -0.50 -0.37
CA ILE A 160 10.76 -0.02 -0.19
C ILE A 160 11.33 -0.50 1.14
N TYR A 161 10.56 -0.42 2.22
CA TYR A 161 10.96 -0.95 3.53
C TYR A 161 11.36 -2.44 3.47
N ARG A 162 10.58 -3.28 2.79
CA ARG A 162 10.90 -4.71 2.66
C ARG A 162 12.17 -4.91 1.86
N GLU A 163 12.32 -4.20 0.74
CA GLU A 163 13.52 -4.26 -0.09
C GLU A 163 14.78 -3.86 0.71
N VAL A 164 14.74 -2.73 1.42
CA VAL A 164 15.85 -2.28 2.28
C VAL A 164 16.15 -3.30 3.37
N LYS A 165 15.11 -3.86 4.01
CA LYS A 165 15.31 -4.87 5.05
C LYS A 165 15.97 -6.12 4.47
N GLU A 166 15.48 -6.63 3.34
CA GLU A 166 16.04 -7.80 2.66
C GLU A 166 17.51 -7.57 2.26
N GLU A 167 17.81 -6.44 1.62
CA GLU A 167 19.18 -6.04 1.25
C GLU A 167 20.13 -6.03 2.45
N ARG A 168 19.68 -5.52 3.61
CA ARG A 168 20.49 -5.47 4.83
C ARG A 168 20.71 -6.84 5.45
N MET A 169 19.68 -7.69 5.47
CA MET A 169 19.80 -9.06 5.98
C MET A 169 20.71 -9.92 5.09
N GLU A 170 20.67 -9.74 3.78
CA GLU A 170 21.57 -10.42 2.83
C GLU A 170 23.03 -9.97 3.01
N GLN A 171 23.27 -8.68 3.27
CA GLN A 171 24.61 -8.16 3.56
C GLN A 171 25.19 -8.75 4.84
N GLU A 172 24.41 -8.88 5.91
CA GLU A 172 24.86 -9.50 7.16
C GLU A 172 25.15 -11.00 7.01
N GLN A 173 24.34 -11.73 6.22
CA GLN A 173 24.56 -13.14 5.93
C GLN A 173 25.73 -13.37 4.96
N GLY A 174 25.97 -12.44 4.04
CA GLY A 174 27.13 -12.42 3.16
C GLY A 174 28.46 -12.11 3.86
N ILE A 175 28.41 -11.64 5.12
CA ILE A 175 29.56 -11.42 6.01
C ILE A 175 29.73 -12.63 6.97
N GLN A 176 29.50 -13.86 6.50
CA GLN A 176 30.15 -15.04 7.07
C GLN A 176 31.39 -15.39 6.22
N PRO A 177 32.60 -14.90 6.56
CA PRO A 177 33.80 -15.57 6.11
C PRO A 177 33.85 -16.96 6.74
N MET A 178 34.13 -17.98 5.91
CA MET A 178 34.46 -19.33 6.35
C MET A 178 35.41 -19.30 7.54
N MET A 179 35.02 -19.94 8.63
CA MET A 179 35.93 -20.60 9.56
C MET A 179 35.39 -21.99 9.88
#